data_AF-A0A9R0IL89-F1
#
_entry.id   AF-A0A9R0IL89-F1
#
_cell.length_a   1.000
_cell.length_b   1.000
_cell.length_c   1.000
_cell.angle_alpha   90.00
_cell.angle_beta   90.00
_cell.angle_gamma   90.00
#
_symmetry.space_group_name_H-M   'P 1'
#
loop_
_entity.id
_entity.type
_entity.pdbx_description
1 polymer ?
#
loop_
_entity_poly.entity_id
_entity_poly.type
_entity_poly.pdbx_seq_one_letter_code
_entity_poly.pdbx_strand_id
1 'polypeptide(L)'
;MMKAPRLLQSIFAAICDLYLYKFSDIIFGNRVAKWTLFSHLTNWFVFFCCTRTLSNSLETVLTVVSLYYWPCMRVSSSKIASSSRRWALAIAALACAIRPTSAIVWLYVVFLELLVASDRLKFIFLEAAPIGAVVLAITSLLDRMIYGSWIIVPLNFLKFNFLSSGGDYYGTHPWHWYFTQGFPVMIFTFLPFSLAGIIESKHWKLSGVIGWVIGIYSVLGHKEFRFILPILPIALIFSGYSLAALETPDIPVGKNKRAPTTHNKWPSKLRLAVFFLLVTNIPMGLYMSLVHQRGPEDVMQYIATKALNGEARSVLFLTPCHATPYYSAVHQNLPMRFLDCTPSEQRGTLDESDRFMMDPLGFASELAKNWSLPSHIVLFESEERKLKDFLISQSFREVKRFFHAHFKVDRDLQSSIVVYMYTGW
;
A
#
# COMPACT_ATOMS: atom_id res chain seq x y z
N MET A 1 -19.34 7.11 9.90
CA MET A 1 -18.02 6.96 9.22
C MET A 1 -17.64 8.28 8.55
N MET A 2 -16.47 8.84 8.87
CA MET A 2 -15.96 10.01 8.14
C MET A 2 -15.49 9.59 6.75
N LYS A 3 -16.02 10.28 5.72
CA LYS A 3 -15.73 9.95 4.31
C LYS A 3 -14.65 10.85 3.70
N ALA A 4 -14.29 11.96 4.32
CA ALA A 4 -13.40 12.97 3.74
C ALA A 4 -12.00 12.44 3.38
N PRO A 5 -11.28 11.70 4.25
CA PRO A 5 -9.98 11.12 3.88
C PRO A 5 -10.08 10.13 2.71
N ARG A 6 -11.16 9.34 2.66
CA ARG A 6 -11.43 8.39 1.58
C ARG A 6 -11.73 9.10 0.25
N LEU A 7 -12.47 10.22 0.31
CA LEU A 7 -12.74 11.05 -0.85
C LEU A 7 -11.44 11.68 -1.39
N LEU A 8 -10.57 12.19 -0.52
CA LEU A 8 -9.26 12.70 -0.93
C LEU A 8 -8.41 11.61 -1.61
N GLN A 9 -8.36 10.40 -1.05
CA GLN A 9 -7.66 9.28 -1.67
C GLN A 9 -8.26 8.89 -3.03
N SER A 10 -9.59 9.00 -3.19
CA SER A 10 -10.22 8.75 -4.50
C SER A 10 -9.80 9.77 -5.57
N ILE A 11 -9.56 11.03 -5.18
CA ILE A 11 -9.02 12.06 -6.09
C ILE A 11 -7.58 11.71 -6.49
N PHE A 12 -6.74 11.30 -5.53
CA PHE A 12 -5.37 10.85 -5.84
C PHE A 12 -5.36 9.62 -6.75
N ALA A 13 -6.20 8.63 -6.49
CA ALA A 13 -6.35 7.46 -7.36
C ALA A 13 -6.75 7.86 -8.79
N ALA A 14 -7.74 8.76 -8.96
CA ALA A 14 -8.14 9.25 -10.28
C ALA A 14 -7.01 10.01 -11.01
N ILE A 15 -6.16 10.74 -10.28
CA ILE A 15 -4.95 11.35 -10.83
C ILE A 15 -3.96 10.27 -11.31
N CYS A 16 -3.77 9.21 -10.52
CA CYS A 16 -2.94 8.07 -10.92
C CYS A 16 -3.45 7.43 -12.21
N ASP A 17 -4.75 7.15 -12.30
CA ASP A 17 -5.40 6.57 -13.49
C ASP A 17 -5.14 7.43 -14.75
N LEU A 18 -5.36 8.74 -14.62
CA LEU A 18 -5.19 9.69 -15.72
C LEU A 18 -3.73 9.74 -16.20
N TYR A 19 -2.78 9.87 -15.27
CA TYR A 19 -1.37 9.98 -15.63
C TYR A 19 -0.79 8.65 -16.09
N LEU A 20 -1.29 7.51 -15.59
CA LEU A 20 -0.91 6.19 -16.09
C LEU A 20 -1.35 6.00 -17.54
N TYR A 21 -2.59 6.38 -17.87
CA TYR A 21 -3.09 6.38 -19.24
C TYR A 21 -2.22 7.27 -20.14
N LYS A 22 -1.99 8.53 -19.75
CA LYS A 22 -1.15 9.47 -20.51
C LYS A 22 0.30 8.97 -20.68
N PHE A 23 0.86 8.34 -19.66
CA PHE A 23 2.20 7.79 -19.70
C PHE A 23 2.30 6.60 -20.66
N SER A 24 1.34 5.68 -20.58
CA SER A 24 1.25 4.53 -21.50
C SER A 24 1.03 4.97 -22.95
N ASP A 25 0.19 5.99 -23.18
CA ASP A 25 -0.07 6.55 -24.52
C ASP A 25 1.21 7.13 -25.17
N ILE A 26 2.04 7.84 -24.40
CA ILE A 26 3.30 8.39 -24.90
C ILE A 26 4.33 7.29 -25.24
N ILE A 27 4.32 6.16 -24.51
CA ILE A 27 5.30 5.09 -24.73
C ILE A 27 4.86 4.15 -25.85
N PHE A 28 3.61 3.72 -25.82
CA PHE A 28 3.10 2.60 -26.61
C PHE A 28 1.87 2.95 -27.47
N GLY A 29 1.34 4.16 -27.35
CA GLY A 29 0.17 4.64 -28.08
C GLY A 29 -1.17 4.29 -27.41
N ASN A 30 -2.22 4.94 -27.92
CA ASN A 30 -3.54 4.98 -27.32
C ASN A 30 -4.18 3.60 -27.09
N ARG A 31 -3.93 2.64 -27.99
CA ARG A 31 -4.48 1.29 -27.84
C ARG A 31 -3.94 0.61 -26.59
N VAL A 32 -2.63 0.65 -26.39
CA VAL A 32 -1.98 0.11 -25.19
C VAL A 32 -2.44 0.88 -23.97
N ALA A 33 -2.56 2.21 -24.04
CA ALA A 33 -3.04 3.04 -22.94
C ALA A 33 -4.43 2.64 -22.42
N LYS A 34 -5.38 2.34 -23.32
CA LYS A 34 -6.72 1.86 -22.96
C LYS A 34 -6.66 0.51 -22.21
N TRP A 35 -5.85 -0.43 -22.71
CA TRP A 35 -5.68 -1.73 -22.06
C TRP A 35 -4.86 -1.66 -20.76
N THR A 36 -3.93 -0.72 -20.65
CA THR A 36 -3.24 -0.40 -19.39
C THR A 36 -4.25 0.08 -18.36
N LEU A 37 -5.11 1.05 -18.72
CA LEU A 37 -6.12 1.57 -17.79
C LEU A 37 -7.11 0.47 -17.37
N PHE A 38 -7.55 -0.36 -18.32
CA PHE A 38 -8.34 -1.56 -18.01
C PHE A 38 -7.61 -2.47 -17.00
N SER A 39 -6.34 -2.80 -17.26
CA SER A 39 -5.54 -3.67 -16.39
C SER A 39 -5.35 -3.07 -15.00
N HIS A 40 -5.16 -1.76 -14.91
CA HIS A 40 -5.01 -1.03 -13.66
C HIS A 40 -6.30 -1.03 -12.83
N LEU A 41 -7.42 -0.60 -13.42
CA LEU A 41 -8.71 -0.49 -12.73
C LEU A 41 -9.30 -1.84 -12.31
N THR A 42 -8.95 -2.91 -13.03
CA THR A 42 -9.48 -4.25 -12.75
C THR A 42 -8.56 -5.09 -11.88
N ASN A 43 -7.28 -4.73 -11.69
CA ASN A 43 -6.38 -5.45 -10.80
C ASN A 43 -6.87 -5.36 -9.34
N TRP A 44 -6.98 -6.52 -8.68
CA TRP A 44 -7.57 -6.62 -7.34
C TRP A 44 -6.80 -5.81 -6.29
N PHE A 45 -5.46 -5.77 -6.38
CA PHE A 45 -4.60 -5.14 -5.39
C PHE A 45 -4.59 -3.61 -5.54
N VAL A 46 -4.58 -3.12 -6.79
CA VAL A 46 -4.79 -1.68 -7.09
C VAL A 46 -6.11 -1.22 -6.52
N PHE A 47 -7.20 -1.94 -6.81
CA PHE A 47 -8.53 -1.64 -6.30
C PHE A 47 -8.57 -1.61 -4.76
N PHE A 48 -7.91 -2.58 -4.11
CA PHE A 48 -7.84 -2.72 -2.67
C PHE A 48 -6.99 -1.63 -1.98
N CYS A 49 -5.87 -1.21 -2.58
CA CYS A 49 -4.89 -0.31 -1.94
C CYS A 49 -5.04 1.17 -2.31
N CYS A 50 -5.33 1.52 -3.56
CA CYS A 50 -5.18 2.90 -4.04
C CYS A 50 -6.11 3.90 -3.36
N THR A 51 -7.24 3.44 -2.81
CA THR A 51 -8.22 4.28 -2.10
C THR A 51 -8.02 4.29 -0.58
N ARG A 52 -7.08 3.51 -0.05
CA ARG A 52 -6.73 3.48 1.37
C ARG A 52 -5.79 4.65 1.70
N THR A 53 -5.89 5.15 2.92
CA THR A 53 -5.06 6.25 3.45
C THR A 53 -3.65 5.76 3.80
N LEU A 54 -2.94 5.24 2.80
CA LEU A 54 -1.57 4.77 2.89
C LEU A 54 -0.64 5.79 2.23
N SER A 55 0.52 6.03 2.83
CA SER A 55 1.56 6.83 2.18
C SER A 55 2.06 6.17 0.89
N ASN A 56 2.05 4.84 0.80
CA ASN A 56 2.39 4.09 -0.41
C ASN A 56 1.44 4.36 -1.59
N SER A 57 0.16 4.63 -1.34
CA SER A 57 -0.80 5.00 -2.38
C SER A 57 -0.40 6.35 -3.00
N LEU A 58 -0.08 7.34 -2.16
CA LEU A 58 0.39 8.64 -2.63
C LEU A 58 1.77 8.57 -3.30
N GLU A 59 2.69 7.77 -2.76
CA GLU A 59 3.99 7.47 -3.40
C GLU A 59 3.80 6.88 -4.81
N THR A 60 2.83 5.97 -4.98
CA THR A 60 2.50 5.36 -6.28
C THR A 60 1.99 6.40 -7.27
N VAL A 61 1.06 7.27 -6.83
CA VAL A 61 0.52 8.37 -7.65
C VAL A 61 1.65 9.30 -8.09
N LEU A 62 2.48 9.77 -7.15
CA LEU A 62 3.60 10.67 -7.45
C LEU A 62 4.64 10.01 -8.36
N THR A 63 4.88 8.70 -8.19
CA THR A 63 5.77 7.92 -9.07
C THR A 63 5.27 7.92 -10.50
N VAL A 64 4.00 7.60 -10.74
CA VAL A 64 3.41 7.59 -12.10
C VAL A 64 3.40 9.00 -12.71
N VAL A 65 3.01 10.02 -11.95
CA VAL A 65 2.98 11.42 -12.43
C VAL A 65 4.39 11.90 -12.77
N SER A 66 5.38 11.61 -11.94
CA SER A 66 6.76 12.02 -12.19
C SER A 66 7.37 11.27 -13.37
N LEU A 67 7.16 9.95 -13.49
CA LEU A 67 7.59 9.16 -14.65
C LEU A 67 6.99 9.68 -15.96
N TYR A 68 5.74 10.15 -15.94
CA TYR A 68 5.12 10.80 -17.10
C TYR A 68 5.94 12.00 -17.57
N TYR A 69 6.41 12.86 -16.67
CA TYR A 69 7.20 14.05 -17.01
C TYR A 69 8.69 13.75 -17.29
N TRP A 70 9.17 12.54 -17.03
CA TRP A 70 10.58 12.19 -17.07
C TRP A 70 11.11 11.97 -18.51
N PRO A 71 12.15 12.69 -18.97
CA PRO A 71 12.62 12.62 -20.35
C PRO A 71 13.16 11.25 -20.77
N CYS A 72 14.08 10.63 -20.01
CA CYS A 72 14.71 9.37 -20.42
C CYS A 72 13.74 8.19 -20.57
N MET A 73 12.53 8.30 -20.02
CA MET A 73 11.49 7.26 -20.06
C MET A 73 10.62 7.33 -21.31
N ARG A 74 10.71 8.40 -22.11
CA ARG A 74 9.94 8.59 -23.35
C ARG A 74 10.70 8.10 -24.58
N VAL A 75 9.96 7.63 -25.59
CA VAL A 75 10.53 7.06 -26.84
C VAL A 75 11.01 8.15 -27.80
N SER A 76 10.29 9.28 -27.88
CA SER A 76 10.68 10.43 -28.71
C SER A 76 11.30 11.54 -27.85
N SER A 77 12.61 11.73 -28.00
CA SER A 77 13.39 12.83 -27.41
C SER A 77 13.21 14.17 -28.17
N SER A 78 12.43 14.19 -29.26
CA SER A 78 12.32 15.39 -30.10
C SER A 78 11.43 16.45 -29.44
N LYS A 79 12.11 17.38 -28.75
CA LYS A 79 11.60 18.62 -28.12
C LYS A 79 10.85 18.43 -26.80
N ILE A 80 11.54 17.96 -25.78
CA ILE A 80 11.05 18.11 -24.40
C ILE A 80 11.55 19.44 -23.84
N ALA A 81 10.63 20.29 -23.40
CA ALA A 81 10.96 21.53 -22.70
C ALA A 81 11.65 21.20 -21.36
N SER A 82 12.73 21.92 -21.03
CA SER A 82 13.45 21.79 -19.75
C SER A 82 12.54 21.89 -18.52
N SER A 83 11.39 22.55 -18.66
CA SER A 83 10.34 22.63 -17.64
C SER A 83 9.78 21.25 -17.24
N SER A 84 9.65 20.30 -18.17
CA SER A 84 9.13 18.95 -17.88
C SER A 84 10.06 18.18 -16.94
N ARG A 85 11.37 18.25 -17.17
CA ARG A 85 12.38 17.58 -16.33
C ARG A 85 12.39 18.13 -14.90
N ARG A 86 12.26 19.45 -14.75
CA ARG A 86 12.17 20.11 -13.43
C ARG A 86 10.91 19.71 -12.66
N TRP A 87 9.76 19.62 -13.34
CA TRP A 87 8.53 19.11 -12.72
C TRP A 87 8.67 17.66 -12.27
N ALA A 88 9.27 16.80 -13.10
CA ALA A 88 9.55 15.42 -12.75
C ALA A 88 10.42 15.33 -11.47
N LEU A 89 11.53 16.07 -11.43
CA LEU A 89 12.41 16.15 -10.25
C LEU A 89 11.69 16.67 -9.01
N ALA A 90 10.85 17.70 -9.13
CA ALA A 90 10.11 18.26 -7.99
C ALA A 90 9.11 17.25 -7.41
N ILE A 91 8.39 16.52 -8.27
CA ILE A 91 7.42 15.50 -7.85
C ILE A 91 8.14 14.29 -7.24
N ALA A 92 9.28 13.88 -7.80
CA ALA A 92 10.14 12.85 -7.23
C ALA A 92 10.69 13.24 -5.85
N ALA A 93 11.19 14.47 -5.70
CA ALA A 93 11.67 14.98 -4.42
C ALA A 93 10.55 15.03 -3.37
N LEU A 94 9.34 15.43 -3.77
CA LEU A 94 8.15 15.38 -2.90
C LEU A 94 7.80 13.94 -2.51
N ALA A 95 7.89 12.98 -3.42
CA ALA A 95 7.67 11.57 -3.11
C ALA A 95 8.69 11.06 -2.07
N CYS A 96 9.98 11.40 -2.21
CA CYS A 96 11.02 11.09 -1.22
C CYS A 96 10.79 11.76 0.13
N ALA A 97 10.28 13.00 0.15
CA ALA A 97 9.94 13.72 1.38
C ALA A 97 8.80 13.05 2.14
N ILE A 98 7.73 12.66 1.43
CA ILE A 98 6.59 11.95 2.02
C ILE A 98 7.00 10.54 2.44
N ARG A 99 7.87 9.89 1.66
CA ARG A 99 8.33 8.54 1.93
C ARG A 99 9.78 8.36 1.46
N PRO A 100 10.76 8.32 2.39
CA PRO A 100 12.18 8.21 2.04
C PRO A 100 12.53 6.99 1.18
N THR A 101 11.77 5.89 1.29
CA THR A 101 11.98 4.69 0.46
C THR A 101 11.73 4.91 -1.02
N SER A 102 10.98 5.95 -1.41
CA SER A 102 10.74 6.31 -2.82
C SER A 102 12.06 6.61 -3.55
N ALA A 103 13.10 6.99 -2.81
CA ALA A 103 14.45 7.18 -3.33
C ALA A 103 14.97 5.96 -4.10
N ILE A 104 14.57 4.74 -3.74
CA ILE A 104 14.97 3.51 -4.44
C ILE A 104 14.56 3.56 -5.93
N VAL A 105 13.34 4.01 -6.23
CA VAL A 105 12.87 4.19 -7.61
C VAL A 105 13.67 5.27 -8.32
N TRP A 106 13.83 6.42 -7.66
CA TRP A 106 14.46 7.59 -8.27
C TRP A 106 15.96 7.44 -8.48
N LEU A 107 16.66 6.67 -7.65
CA LEU A 107 18.07 6.35 -7.86
C LEU A 107 18.28 5.66 -9.22
N TYR A 108 17.42 4.72 -9.58
CA TYR A 108 17.48 4.05 -10.89
C TYR A 108 17.18 5.03 -12.03
N VAL A 109 16.10 5.82 -11.92
CA VAL A 109 15.67 6.74 -12.99
C VAL A 109 16.69 7.86 -13.20
N VAL A 110 17.23 8.44 -12.12
CA VAL A 110 18.30 9.44 -12.17
C VAL A 110 19.57 8.86 -12.77
N PHE A 111 19.94 7.64 -12.41
CA PHE A 111 21.09 6.95 -13.00
C PHE A 111 20.92 6.79 -14.53
N LEU A 112 19.74 6.35 -14.99
CA LEU A 112 19.45 6.28 -16.43
C LEU A 112 19.53 7.64 -17.13
N GLU A 113 18.97 8.69 -16.51
CA GLU A 113 19.05 10.05 -17.06
C GLU A 113 20.50 10.51 -17.17
N LEU A 114 21.36 10.23 -16.19
CA LEU A 114 22.80 10.56 -16.24
C LEU A 114 23.54 9.82 -17.36
N LEU A 115 23.15 8.59 -17.69
CA LEU A 115 23.74 7.85 -18.81
C LEU A 115 23.36 8.49 -20.16
N VAL A 116 22.13 8.99 -20.28
CA VAL A 116 21.57 9.53 -21.55
C VAL A 116 21.87 11.03 -21.72
N ALA A 117 21.90 11.81 -20.64
CA ALA A 117 22.00 13.25 -20.69
C ALA A 117 23.39 13.71 -21.15
N SER A 118 23.40 14.64 -22.11
CA SER A 118 24.61 15.33 -22.54
C SER A 118 25.03 16.42 -21.54
N ASP A 119 24.09 16.99 -20.79
CA ASP A 119 24.29 18.11 -19.85
C ASP A 119 24.33 17.67 -18.38
N ARG A 120 25.10 16.62 -18.06
CA ARG A 120 25.12 15.95 -16.74
C ARG A 120 25.36 16.90 -15.56
N LEU A 121 26.37 17.77 -15.67
CA LEU A 121 26.71 18.71 -14.59
C LEU A 121 25.58 19.73 -14.35
N LYS A 122 24.95 20.22 -15.43
CA LYS A 122 23.80 21.13 -15.33
C LYS A 122 22.61 20.43 -14.68
N PHE A 123 22.31 19.20 -15.08
CA PHE A 123 21.25 18.41 -14.47
C PHE A 123 21.46 18.21 -12.96
N ILE A 124 22.68 17.86 -12.53
CA ILE A 124 22.99 17.65 -11.11
C ILE A 124 22.95 18.97 -10.33
N PHE A 125 23.75 19.96 -10.73
CA PHE A 125 24.01 21.14 -9.91
C PHE A 125 22.99 22.28 -10.10
N LEU A 126 22.35 22.38 -11.26
CA LEU A 126 21.42 23.47 -11.57
C LEU A 126 19.94 23.04 -11.56
N GLU A 127 19.66 21.73 -11.46
CA GLU A 127 18.27 21.23 -11.41
C GLU A 127 18.03 20.32 -10.20
N ALA A 128 18.70 19.18 -10.10
CA ALA A 128 18.43 18.20 -9.05
C ALA A 128 18.81 18.71 -7.65
N ALA A 129 20.03 19.24 -7.46
CA ALA A 129 20.50 19.71 -6.16
C ALA A 129 19.69 20.90 -5.61
N PRO A 130 19.37 21.95 -6.40
CA PRO A 130 18.52 23.05 -5.91
C PRO A 130 17.11 22.59 -5.52
N ILE A 131 16.47 21.75 -6.34
CA ILE A 131 15.12 21.22 -6.04
C ILE A 131 15.16 20.37 -4.77
N GLY A 132 16.14 19.47 -4.65
CA GLY A 132 16.31 18.64 -3.46
C GLY A 132 16.57 19.47 -2.20
N ALA A 133 17.41 20.51 -2.28
CA ALA A 133 17.70 21.41 -1.17
C ALA A 133 16.46 22.17 -0.71
N VAL A 134 15.64 22.69 -1.65
CA VAL A 134 14.39 23.38 -1.32
C VAL A 134 13.42 22.44 -0.61
N VAL A 135 13.22 21.23 -1.13
CA VAL A 135 12.31 20.25 -0.50
C VAL A 135 12.80 19.86 0.89
N LEU A 136 14.10 19.56 1.04
CA LEU A 136 14.70 19.25 2.35
C LEU A 136 14.59 20.41 3.34
N ALA A 137 14.75 21.65 2.90
CA ALA A 137 14.61 22.83 3.75
C ALA A 137 13.15 22.98 4.23
N ILE A 138 12.18 22.80 3.33
CA ILE A 138 10.75 22.84 3.68
C ILE A 138 10.41 21.73 4.68
N THR A 139 10.83 20.48 4.43
CA THR A 139 10.54 19.37 5.34
C THR A 139 11.21 19.57 6.71
N SER A 140 12.46 20.01 6.74
CA SER A 140 13.18 20.25 8.01
C SER A 140 12.56 21.39 8.82
N LEU A 141 12.01 22.41 8.15
CA LEU A 141 11.28 23.50 8.81
C LEU A 141 9.97 22.98 9.40
N LEU A 142 9.22 22.17 8.66
CA LEU A 142 7.99 21.54 9.15
C LEU A 142 8.27 20.62 10.34
N ASP A 143 9.32 19.79 10.25
CA ASP A 143 9.78 18.93 11.34
C ASP A 143 10.13 19.78 12.57
N ARG A 144 10.86 20.89 12.41
CA ARG A 144 11.18 21.81 13.51
C ARG A 144 9.94 22.42 14.16
N MET A 145 8.94 22.80 13.36
CA MET A 145 7.68 23.36 13.87
C MET A 145 6.88 22.34 14.68
N ILE A 146 6.87 21.07 14.28
CA ILE A 146 6.09 20.01 14.93
C ILE A 146 6.83 19.46 16.16
N TYR A 147 8.11 19.14 16.03
CA TYR A 147 8.90 18.49 17.09
C TYR A 147 9.57 19.49 18.05
N GLY A 148 9.54 20.80 17.76
CA GLY A 148 10.20 21.84 18.56
C GLY A 148 11.74 21.77 18.55
N SER A 149 12.32 20.81 17.83
CA SER A 149 13.76 20.52 17.72
C SER A 149 14.15 20.36 16.25
N TRP A 150 15.40 20.68 15.89
CA TRP A 150 15.86 20.44 14.52
C TRP A 150 16.09 18.95 14.33
N ILE A 151 15.18 18.30 13.61
CA ILE A 151 15.22 16.86 13.32
C ILE A 151 15.22 16.68 11.81
N ILE A 152 16.11 15.83 11.32
CA ILE A 152 16.11 15.39 9.92
C ILE A 152 15.47 14.00 9.88
N VAL A 153 14.15 13.97 9.69
CA VAL A 153 13.37 12.72 9.73
C VAL A 153 13.88 11.67 8.73
N PRO A 154 14.24 11.99 7.47
CA PRO A 154 14.79 10.99 6.54
C PRO A 154 16.08 10.30 7.03
N LEU A 155 16.95 11.01 7.77
CA LEU A 155 18.17 10.42 8.32
C LEU A 155 17.85 9.48 9.48
N ASN A 156 16.92 9.86 10.37
CA ASN A 156 16.44 8.99 11.43
C ASN A 156 15.72 7.76 10.88
N PHE A 157 14.96 7.92 9.79
CA PHE A 157 14.34 6.81 9.07
C PHE A 157 15.40 5.83 8.54
N LEU A 158 16.45 6.32 7.90
CA LEU A 158 17.55 5.49 7.40
C LEU A 158 18.25 4.77 8.56
N LYS A 159 18.52 5.49 9.65
CA LYS A 159 19.11 4.92 10.86
C LYS A 159 18.24 3.78 11.41
N PHE A 160 16.94 4.02 11.61
CA PHE A 160 16.03 3.06 12.21
C PHE A 160 15.77 1.82 11.35
N ASN A 161 15.55 2.00 10.04
CA ASN A 161 15.08 0.93 9.16
C ASN A 161 16.21 0.15 8.46
N PHE A 162 17.36 0.79 8.21
CA PHE A 162 18.46 0.17 7.46
C PHE A 162 19.72 -0.05 8.30
N LEU A 163 20.06 0.89 9.20
CA LEU A 163 21.29 0.80 10.00
C LEU A 163 21.07 0.11 11.35
N SER A 164 19.85 0.11 11.87
CA SER A 164 19.44 -0.69 13.02
C SER A 164 18.45 -1.76 12.61
N SER A 165 18.44 -2.90 13.31
CA SER A 165 17.47 -3.99 13.14
C SER A 165 16.04 -3.62 13.60
N GLY A 166 15.68 -2.34 13.58
CA GLY A 166 14.37 -1.85 14.04
C GLY A 166 13.23 -2.32 13.15
N GLY A 167 13.47 -2.42 11.84
CA GLY A 167 12.50 -2.99 10.90
C GLY A 167 12.22 -4.48 11.13
N ASP A 168 13.23 -5.24 11.57
CA ASP A 168 13.12 -6.69 11.81
C ASP A 168 12.18 -7.02 12.99
N TYR A 169 11.93 -6.04 13.88
CA TYR A 169 10.96 -6.15 14.97
C TYR A 169 9.55 -6.52 14.48
N TYR A 170 9.17 -6.05 13.29
CA TYR A 170 7.86 -6.29 12.70
C TYR A 170 7.79 -7.58 11.88
N GLY A 171 8.76 -8.48 12.07
CA GLY A 171 8.86 -9.75 11.35
C GLY A 171 9.70 -9.65 10.09
N THR A 172 10.27 -10.79 9.68
CA THR A 172 11.13 -10.89 8.50
C THR A 172 10.63 -11.96 7.54
N HIS A 173 10.95 -11.78 6.26
CA HIS A 173 10.64 -12.73 5.20
C HIS A 173 11.91 -13.11 4.43
N PRO A 174 11.98 -14.33 3.87
CA PRO A 174 13.10 -14.75 3.02
C PRO A 174 13.36 -13.78 1.86
N TRP A 175 14.61 -13.71 1.38
CA TRP A 175 15.02 -12.78 0.32
C TRP A 175 14.18 -12.95 -0.97
N HIS A 176 13.81 -14.19 -1.31
CA HIS A 176 13.05 -14.51 -2.52
C HIS A 176 11.56 -14.14 -2.42
N TRP A 177 11.07 -13.70 -1.26
CA TRP A 177 9.64 -13.52 -0.99
C TRP A 177 8.95 -12.61 -2.01
N TYR A 178 9.56 -11.48 -2.38
CA TYR A 178 8.98 -10.61 -3.40
C TYR A 178 8.91 -11.25 -4.79
N PHE A 179 9.84 -12.14 -5.13
CA PHE A 179 9.83 -12.87 -6.41
C PHE A 179 8.82 -14.02 -6.43
N THR A 180 8.66 -14.72 -5.31
CA THR A 180 7.84 -15.94 -5.26
C THR A 180 6.40 -15.70 -4.79
N GLN A 181 6.17 -14.68 -3.97
CA GLN A 181 4.89 -14.43 -3.30
C GLN A 181 4.47 -12.97 -3.43
N GLY A 182 5.27 -12.04 -2.90
CA GLY A 182 4.94 -10.61 -2.80
C GLY A 182 4.40 -10.01 -4.10
N PHE A 183 5.27 -9.90 -5.10
CA PHE A 183 4.89 -9.29 -6.38
C PHE A 183 3.93 -10.16 -7.20
N PRO A 184 4.12 -11.50 -7.33
CA PRO A 184 3.16 -12.36 -8.03
C PRO A 184 1.74 -12.28 -7.50
N VAL A 185 1.53 -12.16 -6.19
CA VAL A 185 0.20 -12.03 -5.58
C VAL A 185 -0.45 -10.68 -5.90
N MET A 186 0.34 -9.59 -5.91
CA MET A 186 -0.17 -8.26 -6.24
C MET A 186 -0.65 -8.16 -7.69
N ILE A 187 0.17 -8.63 -8.64
CA ILE A 187 -0.18 -8.58 -10.08
C ILE A 187 -1.15 -9.71 -10.47
N PHE A 188 -1.13 -10.83 -9.73
CA PHE A 188 -2.06 -11.94 -9.82
C PHE A 188 -2.20 -12.49 -11.24
N THR A 189 -3.42 -12.63 -11.75
CA THR A 189 -3.69 -13.18 -13.08
C THR A 189 -3.23 -12.30 -14.24
N PHE A 190 -2.79 -11.07 -13.97
CA PHE A 190 -2.10 -10.21 -14.95
C PHE A 190 -0.63 -10.58 -15.14
N LEU A 191 -0.03 -11.41 -14.28
CA LEU A 191 1.39 -11.78 -14.33
C LEU A 191 1.84 -12.30 -15.71
N PRO A 192 1.14 -13.29 -16.32
CA PRO A 192 1.60 -13.85 -17.60
C PRO A 192 1.57 -12.79 -18.73
N PHE A 193 0.57 -11.91 -18.71
CA PHE A 193 0.44 -10.81 -19.67
C PHE A 193 1.54 -9.76 -19.45
N SER A 194 1.90 -9.45 -18.21
CA SER A 194 3.01 -8.52 -17.93
C SER A 194 4.35 -9.10 -18.39
N LEU A 195 4.62 -10.39 -18.14
CA LEU A 195 5.84 -11.04 -18.60
C LEU A 195 5.91 -11.10 -20.13
N ALA A 196 4.83 -11.48 -20.80
CA ALA A 196 4.74 -11.44 -22.27
C ALA A 196 4.99 -10.02 -22.80
N GLY A 197 4.38 -9.00 -22.20
CA GLY A 197 4.56 -7.61 -22.60
C GLY A 197 5.97 -7.10 -22.39
N ILE A 198 6.66 -7.51 -21.31
CA ILE A 198 8.08 -7.20 -21.08
C ILE A 198 8.94 -7.76 -22.22
N ILE A 199 8.70 -9.03 -22.61
CA ILE A 199 9.46 -9.73 -23.65
C ILE A 199 9.20 -9.12 -25.03
N GLU A 200 7.93 -8.89 -25.38
CA GLU A 200 7.51 -8.43 -26.71
C GLU A 200 7.86 -6.96 -26.95
N SER A 201 7.64 -6.09 -25.95
CA SER A 201 7.87 -4.66 -26.09
C SER A 201 9.36 -4.30 -26.17
N LYS A 202 10.25 -5.11 -25.56
CA LYS A 202 11.70 -4.86 -25.44
C LYS A 202 12.05 -3.51 -24.76
N HIS A 203 11.13 -2.93 -23.99
CA HIS A 203 11.36 -1.68 -23.24
C HIS A 203 12.13 -1.94 -21.93
N TRP A 204 13.45 -2.14 -22.05
CA TRP A 204 14.33 -2.48 -20.92
C TRP A 204 14.36 -1.42 -19.81
N LYS A 205 14.16 -0.14 -20.13
CA LYS A 205 14.19 0.94 -19.13
C LYS A 205 13.09 0.76 -18.08
N LEU A 206 11.86 0.47 -18.50
CA LEU A 206 10.71 0.27 -17.61
C LEU A 206 10.79 -1.08 -16.88
N SER A 207 11.13 -2.16 -17.58
CA SER A 207 11.27 -3.47 -16.93
C SER A 207 12.44 -3.49 -15.94
N GLY A 208 13.50 -2.73 -16.20
CA GLY A 208 14.61 -2.55 -15.28
C GLY A 208 14.23 -1.79 -14.00
N VAL A 209 13.29 -0.84 -14.03
CA VAL A 209 12.75 -0.22 -12.79
C VAL A 209 12.10 -1.29 -11.91
N ILE A 210 11.28 -2.16 -12.50
CA ILE A 210 10.59 -3.24 -11.79
C ILE A 210 11.62 -4.19 -11.16
N GLY A 211 12.58 -4.66 -11.96
CA GLY A 211 13.64 -5.56 -11.49
C GLY A 211 14.53 -4.93 -10.41
N TRP A 212 14.89 -3.66 -10.56
CA TRP A 212 15.68 -2.90 -9.59
C TRP A 212 14.98 -2.79 -8.24
N VAL A 213 13.70 -2.38 -8.24
CA VAL A 213 12.93 -2.19 -7.01
C VAL A 213 12.72 -3.55 -6.32
N ILE A 214 12.30 -4.58 -7.04
CA ILE A 214 12.14 -5.93 -6.46
C ILE A 214 13.48 -6.42 -5.88
N GLY A 215 14.58 -6.25 -6.60
CA GLY A 215 15.92 -6.66 -6.17
C GLY A 215 16.38 -5.98 -4.87
N ILE A 216 16.29 -4.64 -4.81
CA ILE A 216 16.71 -3.86 -3.63
C ILE A 216 15.85 -4.21 -2.41
N TYR A 217 14.52 -4.23 -2.56
CA TYR A 217 13.61 -4.56 -1.45
C TYR A 217 13.72 -6.01 -1.00
N SER A 218 14.15 -6.93 -1.88
CA SER A 218 14.40 -8.33 -1.52
C SER A 218 15.56 -8.51 -0.54
N VAL A 219 16.52 -7.58 -0.50
CA VAL A 219 17.66 -7.63 0.44
C VAL A 219 17.22 -7.29 1.88
N LEU A 220 16.14 -6.52 2.04
CA LEU A 220 15.66 -6.07 3.35
C LEU A 220 14.95 -7.20 4.10
N GLY A 221 15.18 -7.34 5.41
CA GLY A 221 14.58 -8.39 6.24
C GLY A 221 13.07 -8.28 6.29
N HIS A 222 12.56 -7.13 6.73
CA HIS A 222 11.14 -6.81 6.77
C HIS A 222 10.58 -6.46 5.38
N LYS A 223 9.46 -7.08 5.02
CA LYS A 223 8.83 -6.96 3.71
C LYS A 223 7.32 -6.84 3.87
N GLU A 224 6.71 -5.99 3.04
CA GLU A 224 5.27 -5.86 2.92
C GLU A 224 4.87 -5.71 1.46
N PHE A 225 3.66 -6.15 1.10
CA PHE A 225 3.12 -5.98 -0.25
C PHE A 225 3.08 -4.51 -0.69
N ARG A 226 2.66 -3.61 0.19
CA ARG A 226 2.48 -2.18 -0.14
C ARG A 226 3.79 -1.44 -0.42
N PHE A 227 4.95 -1.93 0.02
CA PHE A 227 6.23 -1.25 -0.21
C PHE A 227 6.63 -1.20 -1.69
N ILE A 228 6.21 -2.18 -2.47
CA ILE A 228 6.46 -2.25 -3.91
C ILE A 228 5.23 -1.87 -4.74
N LEU A 229 4.20 -1.28 -4.12
CA LEU A 229 3.02 -0.76 -4.84
C LEU A 229 3.38 0.21 -5.98
N PRO A 230 4.40 1.10 -5.85
CA PRO A 230 4.74 2.05 -6.92
C PRO A 230 5.12 1.43 -8.27
N ILE A 231 5.60 0.18 -8.29
CA ILE A 231 5.97 -0.52 -9.53
C ILE A 231 4.83 -1.34 -10.14
N LEU A 232 3.73 -1.56 -9.40
CA LEU A 232 2.59 -2.33 -9.90
C LEU A 232 1.91 -1.66 -11.12
N PRO A 233 1.65 -0.34 -11.14
CA PRO A 233 1.12 0.32 -12.35
C PRO A 233 2.05 0.15 -13.56
N ILE A 234 3.37 0.20 -13.36
CA ILE A 234 4.36 0.02 -14.44
C ILE A 234 4.27 -1.40 -15.01
N ALA A 235 4.11 -2.40 -14.17
CA ALA A 235 3.95 -3.79 -14.60
C ALA A 235 2.65 -4.01 -15.39
N LEU A 236 1.57 -3.33 -14.99
CA LEU A 236 0.27 -3.38 -15.67
C LEU A 236 0.27 -2.62 -17.03
N ILE A 237 1.23 -1.72 -17.28
CA ILE A 237 1.49 -1.20 -18.63
C ILE A 237 1.83 -2.34 -19.58
N PHE A 238 2.74 -3.25 -19.17
CA PHE A 238 3.11 -4.41 -19.98
C PHE A 238 1.95 -5.39 -20.18
N SER A 239 1.11 -5.60 -19.15
CA SER A 239 -0.13 -6.37 -19.33
C SER A 239 -1.05 -5.74 -20.38
N GLY A 240 -1.18 -4.40 -20.34
CA GLY A 240 -1.91 -3.64 -21.36
C GLY A 240 -1.32 -3.79 -22.76
N TYR A 241 0.01 -3.85 -22.88
CA TYR A 241 0.71 -4.08 -24.14
C TYR A 241 0.31 -5.42 -24.76
N SER A 242 0.39 -6.51 -24.00
CA SER A 242 0.01 -7.84 -24.50
C SER A 242 -1.47 -7.95 -24.84
N LEU A 243 -2.37 -7.32 -24.07
CA LEU A 243 -3.79 -7.28 -24.41
C LEU A 243 -4.06 -6.50 -25.71
N ALA A 244 -3.34 -5.40 -25.94
CA ALA A 244 -3.42 -4.66 -27.20
C ALA A 244 -2.89 -5.47 -28.39
N ALA A 245 -1.82 -6.24 -28.21
CA ALA A 245 -1.30 -7.15 -29.24
C ALA A 245 -2.28 -8.29 -29.56
N LEU A 246 -3.06 -8.76 -28.57
CA LEU A 246 -4.13 -9.75 -28.78
C LEU A 246 -5.35 -9.17 -29.51
N GLU A 247 -5.60 -7.87 -29.41
CA GLU A 247 -6.70 -7.18 -30.10
C GLU A 247 -6.48 -7.14 -31.61
N THR A 248 -5.24 -6.87 -32.04
CA THR A 248 -4.84 -6.96 -33.45
C THR A 248 -3.49 -7.68 -33.53
N PRO A 249 -3.47 -8.99 -33.78
CA PRO A 249 -2.22 -9.67 -34.10
C PRO A 249 -1.60 -8.97 -35.31
N ASP A 250 -0.38 -8.49 -35.18
CA ASP A 250 0.32 -7.80 -36.27
C ASP A 250 0.22 -8.62 -37.56
N ILE A 251 -0.48 -8.09 -38.56
CA ILE A 251 -0.47 -8.67 -39.90
C ILE A 251 0.91 -8.34 -40.48
N PRO A 252 1.71 -9.32 -40.90
CA PRO A 252 3.04 -9.06 -41.44
C PRO A 252 2.96 -8.10 -42.63
N VAL A 253 3.74 -7.03 -42.55
CA VAL A 253 3.93 -6.01 -43.59
C VAL A 253 4.41 -6.71 -44.86
N GLY A 254 3.52 -6.90 -45.84
CA GLY A 254 3.89 -7.56 -47.10
C GLY A 254 2.76 -8.03 -48.01
N LYS A 255 1.48 -7.98 -47.60
CA LYS A 255 0.37 -8.30 -48.52
C LYS A 255 -0.70 -7.23 -48.49
N ASN A 256 -0.71 -6.40 -49.53
CA ASN A 256 -1.82 -5.52 -49.90
C ASN A 256 -3.13 -6.33 -49.93
N LYS A 257 -3.94 -6.25 -48.88
CA LYS A 257 -5.36 -6.59 -48.93
C LYS A 257 -6.16 -5.51 -48.22
N ARG A 258 -7.17 -5.05 -48.95
CA ARG A 258 -8.13 -3.99 -48.64
C ARG A 258 -8.58 -3.99 -47.18
N ALA A 259 -8.79 -2.79 -46.65
CA ALA A 259 -9.37 -2.55 -45.33
C ALA A 259 -10.60 -3.45 -45.11
N PRO A 260 -10.66 -4.25 -44.03
CA PRO A 260 -11.86 -4.99 -43.71
C PRO A 260 -12.88 -4.02 -43.13
N THR A 261 -13.85 -3.63 -43.96
CA THR A 261 -15.08 -3.00 -43.52
C THR A 261 -15.91 -4.00 -42.69
N THR A 262 -16.29 -3.57 -41.49
CA THR A 262 -17.50 -3.97 -40.74
C THR A 262 -17.64 -5.45 -40.32
N HIS A 263 -17.04 -5.81 -39.18
CA HIS A 263 -17.78 -6.17 -37.95
C HIS A 263 -16.80 -6.22 -36.76
N ASN A 264 -16.97 -5.26 -35.86
CA ASN A 264 -16.10 -4.93 -34.73
C ASN A 264 -16.20 -5.96 -33.58
N LYS A 265 -15.91 -7.24 -33.85
CA LYS A 265 -15.96 -8.31 -32.84
C LYS A 265 -14.56 -8.63 -32.35
N TRP A 266 -14.33 -8.46 -31.04
CA TRP A 266 -13.07 -8.83 -30.40
C TRP A 266 -12.70 -10.30 -30.67
N PRO A 267 -11.42 -10.60 -30.93
CA PRO A 267 -10.93 -11.96 -31.06
C PRO A 267 -11.37 -12.84 -29.88
N SER A 268 -11.68 -14.13 -30.12
CA SER A 268 -12.11 -15.05 -29.07
C SER A 268 -11.09 -15.17 -27.93
N LYS A 269 -9.79 -15.17 -28.26
CA LYS A 269 -8.69 -15.18 -27.28
C LYS A 269 -8.71 -13.95 -26.37
N LEU A 270 -8.91 -12.76 -26.94
CA LEU A 270 -9.01 -11.53 -26.17
C LEU A 270 -10.25 -11.54 -25.25
N ARG A 271 -11.41 -11.97 -25.77
CA ARG A 271 -12.63 -12.10 -24.95
C ARG A 271 -12.45 -13.07 -23.78
N LEU A 272 -11.81 -14.21 -24.03
CA LEU A 272 -11.50 -15.18 -22.98
C LEU A 272 -10.52 -14.60 -21.95
N ALA A 273 -9.46 -13.91 -22.40
CA ALA A 273 -8.50 -13.25 -21.52
C ALA A 273 -9.16 -12.19 -20.64
N VAL A 274 -9.96 -11.30 -21.22
CA VAL A 274 -10.71 -10.27 -20.48
C VAL A 274 -11.67 -10.90 -19.49
N PHE A 275 -12.45 -11.90 -19.90
CA PHE A 275 -13.37 -12.61 -19.00
C PHE A 275 -12.62 -13.26 -17.84
N PHE A 276 -11.51 -13.96 -18.12
CA PHE A 276 -10.66 -14.58 -17.11
C PHE A 276 -10.07 -13.55 -16.12
N LEU A 277 -9.58 -12.42 -16.61
CA LEU A 277 -9.03 -11.35 -15.76
C LEU A 277 -10.11 -10.74 -14.86
N LEU A 278 -11.31 -10.49 -15.39
CA LEU A 278 -12.43 -9.93 -14.62
C LEU A 278 -12.95 -10.91 -13.56
N VAL A 279 -13.19 -12.18 -13.92
CA VAL A 279 -13.76 -13.19 -13.01
C VAL A 279 -12.79 -13.55 -11.88
N THR A 280 -11.49 -13.37 -12.09
CA THR A 280 -10.48 -13.63 -11.06
C THR A 280 -10.20 -12.41 -10.19
N ASN A 281 -10.10 -11.20 -10.76
CA ASN A 281 -9.73 -10.02 -9.96
C ASN A 281 -10.91 -9.32 -9.29
N ILE A 282 -12.09 -9.23 -9.92
CA ILE A 282 -13.22 -8.49 -9.34
C ILE A 282 -13.71 -9.15 -8.04
N PRO A 283 -14.00 -10.47 -7.99
CA PRO A 283 -14.42 -11.11 -6.75
C PRO A 283 -13.35 -11.02 -5.67
N MET A 284 -12.07 -11.18 -6.02
CA MET A 284 -10.95 -11.04 -5.10
C MET A 284 -10.87 -9.61 -4.52
N GLY A 285 -10.95 -8.58 -5.37
CA GLY A 285 -10.90 -7.18 -4.97
C GLY A 285 -12.08 -6.79 -4.08
N LEU A 286 -13.30 -7.23 -4.41
CA LEU A 286 -14.49 -7.00 -3.61
C LEU A 286 -14.42 -7.71 -2.26
N TYR A 287 -14.02 -8.98 -2.24
CA TYR A 287 -13.89 -9.74 -1.00
C TYR A 287 -12.85 -9.11 -0.07
N MET A 288 -11.66 -8.78 -0.58
CA MET A 288 -10.59 -8.19 0.23
C MET A 288 -10.96 -6.78 0.72
N SER A 289 -11.78 -6.04 -0.03
CA SER A 289 -12.16 -4.67 0.33
C SER A 289 -13.36 -4.59 1.27
N LEU A 290 -14.30 -5.54 1.19
CA LEU A 290 -15.61 -5.45 1.86
C LEU A 290 -15.84 -6.51 2.94
N VAL A 291 -15.14 -7.65 2.88
CA VAL A 291 -15.41 -8.81 3.73
C VAL A 291 -14.22 -9.12 4.62
N HIS A 292 -13.04 -9.30 4.03
CA HIS A 292 -11.86 -9.69 4.76
C HIS A 292 -11.41 -8.61 5.76
N GLN A 293 -11.14 -9.04 6.99
CA GLN A 293 -10.69 -8.20 8.10
C GLN A 293 -11.60 -6.99 8.40
N ARG A 294 -12.92 -7.10 8.19
CA ARG A 294 -13.85 -5.99 8.43
C ARG A 294 -14.14 -5.71 9.91
N GLY A 295 -13.94 -6.71 10.78
CA GLY A 295 -14.31 -6.67 12.20
C GLY A 295 -13.89 -5.40 12.97
N PRO A 296 -12.63 -4.92 12.85
CA PRO A 296 -12.17 -3.73 13.53
C PRO A 296 -13.00 -2.49 13.20
N GLU A 297 -13.37 -2.29 11.93
CA GLU A 297 -14.20 -1.16 11.53
C GLU A 297 -15.62 -1.29 12.11
N ASP A 298 -16.22 -2.48 12.04
CA ASP A 298 -17.56 -2.75 12.56
C ASP A 298 -17.64 -2.52 14.09
N VAL A 299 -16.64 -3.01 14.83
CA VAL A 299 -16.54 -2.85 16.29
C VAL A 299 -16.38 -1.38 16.67
N MET A 300 -15.51 -0.64 15.99
CA MET A 300 -15.32 0.77 16.32
C MET A 300 -16.56 1.61 16.02
N GLN A 301 -17.33 1.27 14.97
CA GLN A 301 -18.63 1.91 14.71
C GLN A 301 -19.65 1.62 15.81
N TYR A 302 -19.69 0.39 16.31
CA TYR A 302 -20.52 0.01 17.44
C TYR A 302 -20.13 0.78 18.71
N ILE A 303 -18.83 0.81 19.06
CA ILE A 303 -18.32 1.57 20.20
C ILE A 303 -18.63 3.06 20.06
N ALA A 304 -18.46 3.64 18.86
CA ALA A 304 -18.79 5.04 18.62
C ALA A 304 -20.25 5.35 18.94
N THR A 305 -21.17 4.47 18.53
CA THR A 305 -22.61 4.59 18.80
C THR A 305 -22.90 4.46 20.30
N LYS A 306 -22.29 3.49 20.98
CA LYS A 306 -22.46 3.30 22.43
C LYS A 306 -21.89 4.45 23.25
N ALA A 307 -20.79 5.03 22.83
CA ALA A 307 -20.22 6.22 23.45
C ALA A 307 -21.15 7.44 23.30
N LEU A 308 -21.72 7.63 22.11
CA LEU A 308 -22.68 8.71 21.84
C LEU A 308 -23.93 8.63 22.71
N ASN A 309 -24.41 7.43 22.99
CA ASN A 309 -25.55 7.19 23.86
C ASN A 309 -25.22 7.25 25.37
N GLY A 310 -23.95 7.45 25.74
CA GLY A 310 -23.50 7.41 27.14
C GLY A 310 -23.45 6.00 27.76
N GLU A 311 -23.56 4.95 26.93
CA GLU A 311 -23.55 3.55 27.37
C GLU A 311 -22.12 3.00 27.51
N ALA A 312 -21.17 3.52 26.72
CA ALA A 312 -19.75 3.20 26.86
C ALA A 312 -19.02 4.34 27.60
N ARG A 313 -18.41 4.03 28.75
CA ARG A 313 -17.64 4.98 29.58
C ARG A 313 -16.13 4.83 29.44
N SER A 314 -15.68 3.61 29.18
CA SER A 314 -14.27 3.28 28.96
C SER A 314 -14.13 1.94 28.24
N VAL A 315 -13.12 1.80 27.37
CA VAL A 315 -12.93 0.59 26.55
C VAL A 315 -11.49 0.07 26.67
N LEU A 316 -11.35 -1.21 27.00
CA LEU A 316 -10.07 -1.92 27.00
C LEU A 316 -9.99 -2.83 25.77
N PHE A 317 -8.93 -2.68 24.98
CA PHE A 317 -8.65 -3.53 23.83
C PHE A 317 -7.59 -4.56 24.20
N LEU A 318 -8.03 -5.81 24.36
CA LEU A 318 -7.18 -6.99 24.50
C LEU A 318 -7.00 -7.64 23.12
N THR A 319 -6.45 -6.85 22.21
CA THR A 319 -6.13 -7.22 20.84
C THR A 319 -4.68 -6.85 20.57
N PRO A 320 -4.03 -7.43 19.55
CA PRO A 320 -2.75 -6.91 19.10
C PRO A 320 -2.77 -5.41 18.84
N CYS A 321 -1.59 -4.82 19.00
CA CYS A 321 -1.35 -3.41 18.70
C CYS A 321 -1.85 -3.01 17.30
N HIS A 322 -2.39 -1.80 17.19
CA HIS A 322 -2.90 -1.21 15.95
C HIS A 322 -3.97 -2.05 15.22
N ALA A 323 -4.64 -2.97 15.90
CA ALA A 323 -5.70 -3.80 15.30
C ALA A 323 -6.96 -3.02 14.92
N THR A 324 -7.20 -1.84 15.52
CA THR A 324 -8.41 -1.03 15.28
C THR A 324 -8.08 0.42 14.92
N PRO A 325 -8.94 1.12 14.15
CA PRO A 325 -8.74 2.53 13.77
C PRO A 325 -8.93 3.52 14.94
N TYR A 326 -9.34 3.03 16.12
CA TYR A 326 -9.34 3.81 17.36
C TYR A 326 -10.10 5.15 17.26
N TYR A 327 -9.53 6.26 17.76
CA TYR A 327 -10.15 7.59 17.73
C TYR A 327 -10.48 8.10 16.32
N SER A 328 -9.83 7.59 15.27
CA SER A 328 -10.15 7.96 13.88
C SER A 328 -11.51 7.43 13.40
N ALA A 329 -12.15 6.54 14.17
CA ALA A 329 -13.49 6.05 13.92
C ALA A 329 -14.50 6.50 15.01
N VAL A 330 -14.07 6.62 16.27
CA VAL A 330 -14.97 6.92 17.41
C VAL A 330 -15.39 8.37 17.48
N HIS A 331 -14.48 9.32 17.26
CA HIS A 331 -14.73 10.77 17.35
C HIS A 331 -15.44 11.25 18.63
N GLN A 332 -15.21 10.57 19.75
CA GLN A 332 -15.71 10.94 21.07
C GLN A 332 -14.55 10.95 22.05
N ASN A 333 -14.65 11.80 23.08
CA ASN A 333 -13.72 11.81 24.19
C ASN A 333 -14.03 10.65 25.15
N LEU A 334 -13.77 9.43 24.67
CA LEU A 334 -13.97 8.18 25.38
C LEU A 334 -12.60 7.66 25.84
N PRO A 335 -12.37 7.45 27.14
CA PRO A 335 -11.17 6.77 27.62
C PRO A 335 -11.06 5.38 27.00
N MET A 336 -10.03 5.18 26.19
CA MET A 336 -9.73 3.89 25.57
C MET A 336 -8.30 3.51 25.92
N ARG A 337 -8.01 2.21 26.05
CA ARG A 337 -6.65 1.68 26.24
C ARG A 337 -6.46 0.44 25.37
N PHE A 338 -5.35 0.38 24.66
CA PHE A 338 -4.88 -0.83 23.97
C PHE A 338 -3.51 -1.24 24.55
N LEU A 339 -3.08 -2.47 24.24
CA LEU A 339 -1.81 -3.02 24.71
C LEU A 339 -0.62 -2.26 24.07
N ASP A 340 0.33 -1.81 24.86
CA ASP A 340 1.53 -1.14 24.37
C ASP A 340 2.44 -2.09 23.59
N CYS A 341 2.98 -1.60 22.49
CA CYS A 341 3.94 -2.30 21.64
C CYS A 341 5.10 -1.38 21.24
N THR A 342 5.38 -0.39 22.08
CA THR A 342 6.53 0.49 21.88
C THR A 342 7.81 -0.35 21.88
N PRO A 343 8.61 -0.33 20.80
CA PRO A 343 9.80 -1.17 20.72
C PRO A 343 10.82 -0.76 21.79
N SER A 344 11.31 -1.74 22.55
CA SER A 344 12.35 -1.53 23.55
C SER A 344 13.73 -1.36 22.91
N GLU A 345 14.59 -0.53 23.50
CA GLU A 345 16.01 -0.43 23.10
C GLU A 345 16.78 -1.72 23.42
N GLN A 346 16.32 -2.51 24.39
CA GLN A 346 16.92 -3.77 24.79
C GLN A 346 16.33 -4.94 24.00
N ARG A 347 17.15 -5.53 23.12
CA ARG A 347 16.80 -6.73 22.35
C ARG A 347 16.32 -7.86 23.26
N GLY A 348 15.18 -8.45 22.92
CA GLY A 348 14.59 -9.60 23.63
C GLY A 348 13.63 -9.23 24.77
N THR A 349 13.45 -7.95 25.07
CA THR A 349 12.39 -7.50 25.99
C THR A 349 11.04 -7.61 25.28
N LEU A 350 10.12 -8.41 25.82
CA LEU A 350 8.77 -8.52 25.30
C LEU A 350 7.96 -7.28 25.67
N ASP A 351 7.26 -6.71 24.69
CA ASP A 351 6.32 -5.63 24.93
C ASP A 351 5.03 -6.12 25.62
N GLU A 352 4.13 -5.19 25.98
CA GLU A 352 2.88 -5.51 26.67
C GLU A 352 1.98 -6.42 25.80
N SER A 353 1.92 -6.14 24.50
CA SER A 353 1.19 -6.94 23.51
C SER A 353 1.76 -8.36 23.41
N ASP A 354 3.08 -8.53 23.31
CA ASP A 354 3.74 -9.82 23.21
C ASP A 354 3.56 -10.66 24.47
N ARG A 355 3.70 -10.06 25.66
CA ARG A 355 3.42 -10.72 26.94
C ARG A 355 1.99 -11.23 27.00
N PHE A 356 1.02 -10.41 26.59
CA PHE A 356 -0.37 -10.81 26.51
C PHE A 356 -0.57 -11.97 25.52
N MET A 357 0.04 -11.93 24.34
CA MET A 357 -0.11 -13.00 23.35
C MET A 357 0.51 -14.33 23.81
N MET A 358 1.56 -14.29 24.62
CA MET A 358 2.20 -15.48 25.21
C MET A 358 1.38 -16.11 26.32
N ASP A 359 0.92 -15.33 27.30
CA ASP A 359 0.07 -15.80 28.41
C ASP A 359 -1.10 -14.84 28.67
N PRO A 360 -2.20 -14.96 27.88
CA PRO A 360 -3.33 -14.06 28.00
C PRO A 360 -3.94 -14.06 29.41
N LEU A 361 -4.07 -15.24 30.04
CA LEU A 361 -4.73 -15.38 31.33
C LEU A 361 -3.87 -14.81 32.47
N GLY A 362 -2.58 -15.14 32.51
CA GLY A 362 -1.66 -14.59 33.50
C GLY A 362 -1.56 -13.06 33.37
N PHE A 363 -1.45 -12.57 32.14
CA PHE A 363 -1.43 -11.14 31.85
C PHE A 363 -2.72 -10.44 32.31
N ALA A 364 -3.89 -10.96 31.92
CA ALA A 364 -5.17 -10.36 32.30
C ALA A 364 -5.41 -10.39 33.81
N SER A 365 -4.97 -11.45 34.48
CA SER A 365 -5.05 -11.58 35.94
C SER A 365 -4.14 -10.58 36.67
N GLU A 366 -2.93 -10.35 36.16
CA GLU A 366 -2.01 -9.33 36.68
C GLU A 366 -2.57 -7.93 36.46
N LEU A 367 -3.06 -7.65 35.24
CA LEU A 367 -3.69 -6.40 34.88
C LEU A 367 -4.87 -6.07 35.80
N ALA A 368 -5.71 -7.06 36.10
CA ALA A 368 -6.91 -6.88 36.90
C ALA A 368 -6.66 -6.51 38.37
N LYS A 369 -5.46 -6.74 38.91
CA LYS A 369 -5.12 -6.35 40.28
C LYS A 369 -5.19 -4.84 40.48
N ASN A 370 -4.79 -4.06 39.46
CA ASN A 370 -4.65 -2.61 39.55
C ASN A 370 -5.35 -1.85 38.40
N TRP A 371 -6.19 -2.52 37.61
CA TRP A 371 -6.86 -1.86 36.49
C TRP A 371 -7.94 -0.87 36.94
N SER A 372 -8.07 0.24 36.21
CA SER A 372 -9.32 0.99 36.20
C SER A 372 -10.37 0.17 35.46
N LEU A 373 -11.41 -0.28 36.17
CA LEU A 373 -12.42 -1.18 35.63
C LEU A 373 -13.04 -0.64 34.32
N PRO A 374 -12.86 -1.32 33.18
CA PRO A 374 -13.39 -0.85 31.91
C PRO A 374 -14.88 -1.14 31.78
N SER A 375 -15.64 -0.26 31.13
CA SER A 375 -17.05 -0.53 30.83
C SER A 375 -17.22 -1.61 29.76
N HIS A 376 -16.29 -1.65 28.80
CA HIS A 376 -16.29 -2.60 27.68
C HIS A 376 -14.90 -3.19 27.47
N ILE A 377 -14.84 -4.46 27.08
CA ILE A 377 -13.61 -5.13 26.66
C ILE A 377 -13.80 -5.64 25.24
N VAL A 378 -12.81 -5.38 24.38
CA VAL A 378 -12.78 -5.83 22.99
C VAL A 378 -11.64 -6.81 22.81
N LEU A 379 -11.92 -7.96 22.22
CA LEU A 379 -10.95 -9.02 22.00
C LEU A 379 -11.29 -9.84 20.75
N PHE A 380 -10.27 -10.44 20.14
CA PHE A 380 -10.48 -11.44 19.10
C PHE A 380 -10.92 -12.77 19.71
N GLU A 381 -11.65 -13.57 18.94
CA GLU A 381 -12.20 -14.86 19.40
C GLU A 381 -11.12 -15.85 19.87
N SER A 382 -9.95 -15.85 19.23
CA SER A 382 -8.84 -16.75 19.61
C SER A 382 -8.38 -16.53 21.05
N GLU A 383 -8.37 -15.29 21.50
CA GLU A 383 -8.00 -14.84 22.84
C GLU A 383 -9.18 -14.98 23.80
N GLU A 384 -10.40 -14.75 23.30
CA GLU A 384 -11.64 -14.94 24.06
C GLU A 384 -11.80 -16.36 24.58
N ARG A 385 -11.49 -17.36 23.76
CA ARG A 385 -11.50 -18.78 24.18
C ARG A 385 -10.62 -19.06 25.39
N LYS A 386 -9.55 -18.27 25.60
CA LYS A 386 -8.62 -18.41 26.72
C LYS A 386 -9.03 -17.58 27.95
N LEU A 387 -9.83 -16.52 27.75
CA LEU A 387 -10.18 -15.54 28.78
C LEU A 387 -11.63 -15.59 29.23
N LYS A 388 -12.49 -16.38 28.58
CA LYS A 388 -13.94 -16.39 28.81
C LYS A 388 -14.31 -16.56 30.29
N ASP A 389 -13.77 -17.58 30.95
CA ASP A 389 -14.08 -17.87 32.36
C ASP A 389 -13.58 -16.75 33.29
N PHE A 390 -12.42 -16.19 32.98
CA PHE A 390 -11.88 -15.03 33.70
C PHE A 390 -12.79 -13.81 33.54
N LEU A 391 -13.23 -13.49 32.33
CA LEU A 391 -14.14 -12.36 32.06
C LEU A 391 -15.47 -12.53 32.81
N ILE A 392 -16.05 -13.74 32.80
CA ILE A 392 -17.27 -14.05 33.54
C ILE A 392 -17.04 -13.87 35.05
N SER A 393 -15.91 -14.34 35.59
CA SER A 393 -15.55 -14.17 37.00
C SER A 393 -15.43 -12.70 37.42
N GLN A 394 -15.06 -11.83 36.47
CA GLN A 394 -14.96 -10.38 36.65
C GLN A 394 -16.27 -9.63 36.33
N SER A 395 -17.40 -10.34 36.24
CA SER A 395 -18.73 -9.76 35.93
C SER A 395 -18.80 -9.07 34.56
N PHE A 396 -18.17 -9.65 33.54
CA PHE A 396 -18.36 -9.25 32.14
C PHE A 396 -19.22 -10.27 31.39
N ARG A 397 -20.10 -9.77 30.51
CA ARG A 397 -20.88 -10.59 29.58
C ARG A 397 -20.64 -10.20 28.13
N GLU A 398 -20.66 -11.17 27.23
CA GLU A 398 -20.67 -10.90 25.79
C GLU A 398 -21.95 -10.15 25.41
N VAL A 399 -21.81 -9.01 24.71
CA VAL A 399 -22.94 -8.21 24.22
C VAL A 399 -23.02 -8.17 22.70
N LYS A 400 -21.91 -8.38 22.01
CA LYS A 400 -21.87 -8.35 20.54
C LYS A 400 -20.67 -9.12 19.99
N ARG A 401 -20.86 -9.71 18.80
CA ARG A 401 -19.83 -10.38 18.02
C ARG A 401 -19.88 -9.91 16.57
N PHE A 402 -18.71 -9.65 16.00
CA PHE A 402 -18.54 -9.15 14.64
C PHE A 402 -17.66 -10.10 13.86
N PHE A 403 -18.07 -10.42 12.63
CA PHE A 403 -17.25 -11.19 11.71
C PHE A 403 -15.96 -10.42 11.35
N HIS A 404 -14.82 -11.11 11.34
CA HIS A 404 -13.53 -10.54 10.96
C HIS A 404 -12.96 -11.18 9.70
N ALA A 405 -12.66 -12.47 9.71
CA ALA A 405 -11.98 -13.13 8.59
C ALA A 405 -12.33 -14.62 8.46
N HIS A 406 -12.24 -15.16 7.23
CA HIS A 406 -12.45 -16.58 6.96
C HIS A 406 -11.17 -17.42 7.09
N PHE A 407 -10.00 -16.80 6.96
CA PHE A 407 -8.70 -17.48 6.95
C PHE A 407 -7.64 -16.68 7.71
N LYS A 408 -6.60 -17.40 8.15
CA LYS A 408 -5.41 -16.88 8.84
C LYS A 408 -4.49 -16.20 7.84
N VAL A 409 -3.95 -15.03 8.20
CA VAL A 409 -2.98 -14.28 7.39
C VAL A 409 -1.58 -14.35 8.00
N ASP A 410 -1.45 -14.19 9.32
CA ASP A 410 -0.15 -14.28 10.03
C ASP A 410 -0.23 -14.96 11.41
N ARG A 411 -1.35 -14.78 12.13
CA ARG A 411 -1.61 -15.32 13.47
C ARG A 411 -2.81 -16.24 13.46
N ASP A 412 -3.09 -16.91 14.59
CA ASP A 412 -4.24 -17.79 14.70
C ASP A 412 -5.53 -17.17 14.18
N LEU A 413 -6.43 -18.02 13.67
CA LEU A 413 -7.61 -17.54 12.97
C LEU A 413 -8.45 -16.65 13.88
N GLN A 414 -8.38 -15.36 13.61
CA GLN A 414 -9.21 -14.33 14.23
C GLN A 414 -10.54 -14.28 13.48
N SER A 415 -11.41 -15.26 13.70
CA SER A 415 -12.64 -15.37 12.89
C SER A 415 -13.64 -14.25 13.20
N SER A 416 -13.68 -13.81 14.46
CA SER A 416 -14.55 -12.76 14.94
C SER A 416 -13.88 -11.86 15.99
N ILE A 417 -14.39 -10.64 16.14
CA ILE A 417 -14.12 -9.75 17.27
C ILE A 417 -15.34 -9.73 18.18
N VAL A 418 -15.10 -9.86 19.47
CA VAL A 418 -16.12 -9.95 20.51
C VAL A 418 -16.05 -8.73 21.40
N VAL A 419 -17.20 -8.23 21.82
CA VAL A 419 -17.36 -7.13 22.75
C VAL A 419 -18.04 -7.64 24.01
N TYR A 420 -17.36 -7.47 25.13
CA TYR A 420 -17.86 -7.75 26.47
C TYR A 420 -18.21 -6.43 27.17
N MET A 421 -19.24 -6.45 28.01
CA MET A 421 -19.69 -5.30 28.80
C MET A 421 -19.74 -5.69 30.27
N TYR A 422 -19.29 -4.79 31.14
CA TYR A 422 -19.37 -4.97 32.60
C TYR A 422 -20.84 -4.91 33.07
N THR A 423 -21.24 -5.84 33.94
CA THR A 423 -22.62 -5.96 34.43
C THR A 423 -22.81 -5.56 35.88
N GLY A 424 -21.76 -5.20 36.62
CA GLY A 424 -21.84 -4.84 38.04
C GLY A 424 -22.23 -3.38 38.31
N TRP A 425 -23.01 -2.76 37.41
CA TRP A 425 -23.51 -1.39 37.57
C TRP A 425 -24.91 -1.37 38.19
#